data_AF-A0A926FIC4-F1
#
_entry.id   AF-A0A926FIC4-F1
#
_cell.length_a   1.000
_cell.length_b   1.000
_cell.length_c   1.000
_cell.angle_alpha   90.00
_cell.angle_beta   90.00
_cell.angle_gamma   90.00
#
_symmetry.space_group_name_H-M   'P 1'
#
loop_
_entity.id
_entity.type
_entity.pdbx_description
1 polymer ?
#
loop_
_entity_poly.entity_id
_entity_poly.type
_entity_poly.pdbx_seq_one_letter_code
_entity_poly.pdbx_strand_id
1 'polypeptide(L)'
;MPDAPPHRAAATLAVIWCGVTLLLAYGAASIPGGEPSPWSGTDTAQAPPLARFDAGWYRTIALQGYADPGAARFYPLQPLVAGALSRFTRLPFFEAATGLSLACVVFAAIAFVSLVPRGTAGAAAAPLAALLFYPTSFFLAAPTSDALFLLSVAATLGAARQGRWTLAGIAGAAAA
;
A
#
# COMPACT_ATOMS: atom_id res chain seq x y z
N MET A 1 -22.17 4.00 -22.83
CA MET A 1 -20.87 4.37 -22.21
C MET A 1 -19.87 3.34 -22.71
N PRO A 2 -18.85 3.70 -23.51
CA PRO A 2 -17.92 2.69 -24.03
C PRO A 2 -17.13 2.12 -22.85
N ASP A 3 -17.16 0.80 -22.70
CA ASP A 3 -16.49 0.08 -21.61
C ASP A 3 -15.00 0.42 -21.61
N ALA A 4 -14.56 1.20 -20.62
CA ALA A 4 -13.15 1.43 -20.42
C ALA A 4 -12.47 0.06 -20.27
N PRO A 5 -11.29 -0.16 -20.89
CA PRO A 5 -10.64 -1.45 -20.78
C PRO A 5 -10.42 -1.78 -19.30
N PRO A 6 -10.55 -3.06 -18.91
CA PRO A 6 -10.75 -3.44 -17.52
C PRO A 6 -9.64 -2.94 -16.58
N HIS A 7 -8.42 -2.76 -17.09
CA HIS A 7 -7.29 -2.16 -16.38
C HIS A 7 -7.46 -0.66 -16.08
N ARG A 8 -8.02 0.13 -17.01
CA ARG A 8 -8.28 1.57 -16.79
C ARG A 8 -9.37 1.76 -15.76
N ALA A 9 -10.45 0.98 -15.84
CA ALA A 9 -11.52 1.02 -14.86
C ALA A 9 -11.00 0.67 -13.44
N ALA A 10 -10.18 -0.38 -13.33
CA ALA A 10 -9.56 -0.77 -12.07
C ALA A 10 -8.63 0.31 -11.49
N ALA A 11 -7.78 0.90 -12.34
CA ALA A 11 -6.89 1.98 -11.93
C ALA A 11 -7.68 3.22 -11.48
N THR A 12 -8.69 3.63 -12.23
CA THR A 12 -9.56 4.76 -11.88
C THR A 12 -10.26 4.50 -10.55
N LEU A 13 -10.83 3.31 -10.35
CA LEU A 13 -11.48 2.95 -9.09
C LEU A 13 -10.51 3.00 -7.91
N ALA A 14 -9.30 2.44 -8.07
CA ALA A 14 -8.27 2.45 -7.04
C ALA A 14 -7.77 3.86 -6.72
N VAL A 15 -7.61 4.73 -7.73
CA VAL A 15 -7.22 6.14 -7.53
C VAL A 15 -8.31 6.92 -6.81
N ILE A 16 -9.58 6.75 -7.21
CA ILE A 16 -10.72 7.36 -6.50
C ILE A 16 -10.74 6.88 -5.06
N TRP A 17 -10.59 5.58 -4.84
CA TRP A 17 -10.53 5.00 -3.51
C TRP A 17 -9.39 5.60 -2.68
N CYS A 18 -8.18 5.74 -3.23
CA CYS A 18 -7.05 6.37 -2.56
C CYS A 18 -7.40 7.81 -2.12
N GLY A 19 -7.95 8.61 -3.04
CA GLY A 19 -8.34 9.99 -2.76
C GLY A 19 -9.42 10.10 -1.68
N VAL A 20 -10.45 9.26 -1.75
CA VAL A 20 -11.53 9.20 -0.75
C VAL A 20 -10.97 8.78 0.61
N THR A 21 -10.14 7.75 0.68
CA THR A 21 -9.54 7.28 1.93
C THR A 21 -8.69 8.35 2.59
N LEU A 22 -7.85 9.05 1.83
CA LEU A 22 -7.07 10.18 2.37
C LEU A 22 -7.97 11.32 2.83
N LEU A 23 -8.98 11.70 2.02
CA LEU A 23 -9.93 12.74 2.40
C LEU A 23 -10.65 12.41 3.71
N LEU A 24 -11.13 11.18 3.86
CA LEU A 24 -11.76 10.70 5.09
C LEU A 24 -10.79 10.69 6.27
N ALA A 25 -9.54 10.26 6.05
CA ALA A 25 -8.53 10.23 7.10
C ALA A 25 -8.17 11.64 7.60
N TYR A 26 -7.96 12.60 6.70
CA TYR A 26 -7.71 14.00 7.06
C TYR A 26 -8.97 14.67 7.65
N GLY A 27 -10.15 14.35 7.15
CA GLY A 27 -11.43 14.79 7.73
C GLY A 27 -11.59 14.30 9.16
N ALA A 28 -11.33 13.02 9.42
CA ALA A 28 -11.38 12.44 10.76
C ALA A 28 -10.33 13.05 11.70
N ALA A 29 -9.11 13.32 11.20
CA ALA A 29 -8.07 13.97 11.99
C ALA A 29 -8.40 15.42 12.39
N SER A 30 -9.32 16.07 11.68
CA SER A 30 -9.79 17.42 12.02
C SER A 30 -10.83 17.46 13.15
N ILE A 31 -11.39 16.30 13.53
CA ILE A 31 -12.40 16.20 14.59
C ILE A 31 -11.69 16.27 15.96
N PRO A 32 -12.06 17.22 16.84
CA PRO A 32 -11.52 17.29 18.20
C PRO A 32 -11.83 16.03 19.01
N GLY A 33 -10.89 15.61 19.86
CA GLY A 33 -11.07 14.46 20.77
C GLY A 33 -10.41 13.17 20.30
N GLY A 34 -9.64 13.19 19.21
CA GLY A 34 -8.78 12.07 18.83
C GLY A 34 -7.67 11.83 19.86
N GLU A 35 -7.30 10.56 20.06
CA GLU A 35 -6.16 10.23 20.90
C GLU A 35 -4.88 10.86 20.32
N PRO A 36 -4.01 11.43 21.17
CA PRO A 36 -2.72 11.94 20.73
C PRO A 36 -1.92 10.83 20.03
N SER A 37 -1.09 11.23 19.07
CA SER A 37 -0.09 10.31 18.52
C SER A 37 0.84 9.83 19.64
N PRO A 38 1.21 8.54 19.67
CA PRO A 38 2.18 8.03 20.64
C PRO A 38 3.61 8.52 20.36
N TRP A 39 3.86 9.21 19.24
CA TRP A 39 5.18 9.70 18.85
C TRP A 39 5.45 11.13 19.35
N SER A 40 6.74 11.44 19.57
CA SER A 40 7.16 12.73 20.11
C SER A 40 7.34 13.81 19.04
N GLY A 41 6.94 15.05 19.35
CA GLY A 41 7.41 16.27 18.69
C GLY A 41 7.32 16.26 17.16
N THR A 42 8.48 16.35 16.50
CA THR A 42 8.60 16.46 15.03
C THR A 42 8.06 15.24 14.28
N ASP A 43 8.08 14.06 14.90
CA ASP A 43 7.63 12.83 14.24
C ASP A 43 6.11 12.81 14.11
N THR A 44 5.39 13.33 15.11
CA THR A 44 3.95 13.54 15.03
C THR A 44 3.58 14.65 14.05
N ALA A 45 4.40 15.71 13.96
CA ALA A 45 4.14 16.80 13.01
C ALA A 45 4.29 16.37 11.54
N GLN A 46 5.13 15.36 11.26
CA GLN A 46 5.35 14.82 9.91
C GLN A 46 4.50 13.59 9.60
N ALA A 47 3.74 13.08 10.57
CA ALA A 47 2.93 11.89 10.42
C ALA A 47 1.59 12.25 9.76
N PRO A 48 1.28 11.73 8.56
CA PRO A 48 -0.08 11.82 8.03
C PRO A 48 -1.05 11.06 8.95
N PRO A 49 -2.36 11.32 8.88
CA PRO A 49 -3.35 10.73 9.79
C PRO A 49 -3.32 9.21 9.91
N LEU A 50 -2.95 8.50 8.83
CA LEU A 50 -2.85 7.04 8.81
C LEU A 50 -1.49 6.50 9.29
N ALA A 51 -0.51 7.35 9.54
CA ALA A 51 0.73 6.98 10.20
C ALA A 51 0.51 6.93 11.72
N ARG A 52 -0.02 5.81 12.22
CA ARG A 52 -0.25 5.58 13.67
C ARG A 52 0.18 4.18 14.14
N PHE A 53 0.01 3.17 13.29
CA PHE A 53 0.26 1.74 13.57
C PHE A 53 1.76 1.40 13.47
N ASP A 54 2.09 0.31 12.75
CA ASP A 54 3.45 -0.14 12.51
C ASP A 54 4.32 0.81 11.68
N ALA A 55 3.73 1.88 11.14
CA ALA A 55 4.41 2.94 10.41
C ALA A 55 5.66 3.48 11.15
N GLY A 56 5.58 3.61 12.48
CA GLY A 56 6.70 4.06 13.30
C GLY A 56 7.88 3.08 13.24
N TRP A 57 7.61 1.77 13.30
CA TRP A 57 8.64 0.73 13.18
C TRP A 57 9.33 0.79 11.82
N TYR A 58 8.56 0.92 10.73
CA TYR A 58 9.13 1.06 9.40
C TYR A 58 10.02 2.29 9.25
N ARG A 59 9.62 3.43 9.84
CA ARG A 59 10.47 4.62 9.87
C ARG A 59 11.75 4.38 10.66
N THR A 60 11.66 3.82 11.85
CA THR A 60 12.83 3.50 12.69
C THR A 60 13.79 2.58 11.94
N ILE A 61 13.28 1.52 11.31
CA ILE A 61 14.10 0.60 10.50
C ILE A 61 14.77 1.34 9.33
N ALA A 62 14.06 2.22 8.63
CA ALA A 62 14.61 2.95 7.50
C ALA A 62 15.72 3.95 7.89
N LEU A 63 15.66 4.51 9.11
CA LEU A 63 16.59 5.52 9.60
C LEU A 63 17.76 4.93 10.40
N GLN A 64 17.49 3.93 11.23
CA GLN A 64 18.42 3.38 12.22
C GLN A 64 18.74 1.90 11.98
N GLY A 65 18.10 1.26 11.01
CA GLY A 65 18.19 -0.18 10.80
C GLY A 65 17.47 -0.98 11.88
N TYR A 66 17.77 -2.27 11.96
CA TYR A 66 17.22 -3.18 12.96
C TYR A 66 17.94 -3.05 14.31
N ALA A 67 17.99 -1.83 14.86
CA ALA A 67 18.66 -1.55 16.13
C ALA A 67 17.83 -1.99 17.34
N ASP A 68 16.50 -1.91 17.23
CA ASP A 68 15.58 -2.41 18.26
C ASP A 68 15.29 -3.91 18.01
N PRO A 69 15.49 -4.81 18.99
CA PRO A 69 15.16 -6.22 18.85
C PRO A 69 13.70 -6.49 18.44
N GLY A 70 12.76 -5.63 18.85
CA GLY A 70 11.36 -5.68 18.45
C GLY A 70 11.13 -5.42 16.97
N ALA A 71 12.11 -4.84 16.26
CA ALA A 71 12.04 -4.62 14.83
C ALA A 71 12.18 -5.90 14.00
N ALA A 72 12.72 -6.99 14.57
CA ALA A 72 13.01 -8.24 13.85
C ALA A 72 11.78 -8.92 13.24
N ARG A 73 10.56 -8.58 13.69
CA ARG A 73 9.29 -9.08 13.12
C ARG A 73 8.87 -8.40 11.82
N PHE A 74 9.49 -7.28 11.46
CA PHE A 74 9.13 -6.52 10.27
C PHE A 74 10.04 -6.87 9.11
N TYR A 75 9.45 -7.14 7.95
CA TYR A 75 10.22 -7.46 6.76
C TYR A 75 10.90 -6.23 6.16
N PRO A 76 12.13 -6.37 5.62
CA PRO A 76 12.98 -5.25 5.28
C PRO A 76 12.56 -4.51 4.01
N LEU A 77 11.79 -5.15 3.12
CA LEU A 77 11.54 -4.59 1.79
C LEU A 77 10.82 -3.24 1.84
N GLN A 78 9.74 -3.15 2.61
CA GLN A 78 8.97 -1.91 2.73
C GLN A 78 9.85 -0.73 3.24
N PRO A 79 10.55 -0.84 4.38
CA PRO A 79 11.30 0.30 4.92
C PRO A 79 12.52 0.63 4.04
N LEU A 80 13.10 -0.36 3.35
CA LEU A 80 14.17 -0.13 2.38
C LEU A 80 13.67 0.66 1.17
N VAL A 81 12.55 0.25 0.55
CA VAL A 81 12.01 0.93 -0.64
C VAL A 81 11.50 2.32 -0.29
N ALA A 82 10.73 2.46 0.80
CA ALA A 82 10.23 3.75 1.26
C ALA A 82 11.37 4.68 1.69
N GLY A 83 12.39 4.15 2.38
CA GLY A 83 13.58 4.90 2.77
C GLY A 83 14.42 5.34 1.57
N ALA A 84 14.58 4.49 0.55
CA ALA A 84 15.21 4.87 -0.71
C ALA A 84 14.41 5.98 -1.40
N LEU A 85 13.09 5.83 -1.52
CA LEU A 85 12.22 6.81 -2.14
C LEU A 85 12.29 8.16 -1.42
N SER A 86 12.25 8.17 -0.08
CA SER A 86 12.42 9.37 0.74
C SER A 86 13.76 10.08 0.44
N ARG A 87 14.87 9.33 0.37
CA ARG A 87 16.19 9.90 0.04
C ARG A 87 16.26 10.47 -1.38
N PHE A 88 15.72 9.75 -2.37
CA PHE A 88 15.75 10.19 -3.77
C PHE A 88 14.84 11.39 -4.04
N THR A 89 13.63 11.39 -3.48
CA THR A 89 12.65 12.47 -3.66
C THR A 89 12.84 13.64 -2.70
N ARG A 90 13.66 13.45 -1.65
CA ARG A 90 13.83 14.37 -0.51
C ARG A 90 12.54 14.65 0.27
N LEU A 91 11.53 13.80 0.11
CA LEU A 91 10.30 13.86 0.89
C LEU A 91 10.53 13.26 2.30
N PRO A 92 9.78 13.72 3.32
CA PRO A 92 9.73 13.04 4.61
C PRO A 92 9.39 11.55 4.44
N PHE A 93 9.91 10.71 5.33
CA PHE A 93 9.72 9.25 5.22
C PHE A 93 8.25 8.85 5.10
N PHE A 94 7.37 9.40 5.95
CA PHE A 94 5.96 9.03 5.95
C PHE A 94 5.22 9.45 4.68
N GLU A 95 5.59 10.58 4.07
CA GLU A 95 5.06 11.02 2.77
C GLU A 95 5.48 10.04 1.67
N ALA A 96 6.77 9.69 1.61
CA ALA A 96 7.29 8.72 0.66
C ALA A 96 6.66 7.33 0.84
N ALA A 97 6.54 6.86 2.08
CA ALA A 97 5.92 5.57 2.41
C ALA A 97 4.42 5.54 2.06
N THR A 98 3.68 6.61 2.35
CA THR A 98 2.27 6.74 1.97
C THR A 98 2.15 6.72 0.45
N GLY A 99 2.97 7.50 -0.27
CA GLY A 99 2.99 7.50 -1.74
C GLY A 99 3.29 6.13 -2.33
N LEU A 100 4.23 5.38 -1.73
CA LEU A 100 4.53 4.00 -2.11
C LEU A 100 3.31 3.09 -1.91
N SER A 101 2.64 3.16 -0.75
CA SER A 101 1.45 2.35 -0.47
C SER A 101 0.33 2.63 -1.47
N LEU A 102 0.03 3.91 -1.74
CA LEU A 102 -1.00 4.30 -2.72
C LEU A 102 -0.67 3.82 -4.13
N ALA A 103 0.59 3.95 -4.56
CA ALA A 103 1.04 3.41 -5.84
C ALA A 103 0.87 1.89 -5.88
N CYS A 104 1.24 1.19 -4.81
CA CYS A 104 1.08 -0.26 -4.70
C CYS A 104 -0.39 -0.68 -4.80
N VAL A 105 -1.33 0.04 -4.19
CA VAL A 105 -2.77 -0.22 -4.33
C VAL A 105 -3.24 -0.13 -5.77
N VAL A 106 -2.82 0.92 -6.49
CA VAL A 106 -3.21 1.11 -7.90
C VAL A 106 -2.65 -0.01 -8.78
N PHE A 107 -1.36 -0.35 -8.62
CA PHE A 107 -0.75 -1.45 -9.38
C PHE A 107 -1.33 -2.81 -8.99
N ALA A 108 -1.65 -3.03 -7.72
CA ALA A 108 -2.28 -4.25 -7.24
C ALA A 108 -3.67 -4.42 -7.85
N ALA A 109 -4.47 -3.35 -7.94
CA ALA A 109 -5.78 -3.38 -8.60
C ALA A 109 -5.67 -3.77 -10.08
N ILE A 110 -4.70 -3.20 -10.80
CA ILE A 110 -4.45 -3.54 -12.22
C ILE A 110 -4.01 -5.01 -12.36
N ALA A 111 -3.10 -5.46 -11.51
CA ALA A 111 -2.62 -6.84 -11.50
C ALA A 111 -3.76 -7.82 -11.16
N PHE A 112 -4.57 -7.49 -10.16
CA PHE A 112 -5.71 -8.29 -9.69
C PHE A 112 -6.72 -8.56 -10.82
N VAL A 113 -7.13 -7.53 -11.55
CA VAL A 113 -8.07 -7.69 -12.66
C VAL A 113 -7.47 -8.54 -13.79
N SER A 114 -6.15 -8.52 -13.96
CA SER A 114 -5.46 -9.37 -14.94
C SER A 114 -5.43 -10.86 -14.56
N LEU A 115 -5.68 -11.20 -13.28
CA LEU A 115 -5.79 -12.58 -12.80
C LEU A 115 -7.16 -13.21 -13.10
N VAL A 116 -8.17 -12.39 -13.35
CA VAL A 116 -9.53 -12.85 -13.66
C VAL A 116 -9.58 -13.37 -15.11
N PRO A 117 -10.14 -14.58 -15.37
CA PRO A 117 -10.20 -15.15 -16.71
C PRO A 117 -10.85 -14.22 -17.74
N ARG A 118 -10.31 -14.21 -18.96
CA ARG A 118 -10.90 -13.47 -20.09
C ARG A 118 -12.24 -14.11 -20.47
N GLY A 119 -13.26 -13.30 -20.72
CA GLY A 119 -14.61 -13.75 -21.11
C GLY A 119 -15.67 -13.58 -20.01
N THR A 120 -15.27 -13.32 -18.77
CA THR A 120 -16.20 -12.97 -17.68
C THR A 120 -16.24 -11.46 -17.51
N ALA A 121 -16.89 -10.76 -18.45
CA ALA A 121 -17.05 -9.32 -18.39
C ALA A 121 -17.70 -8.90 -17.05
N GLY A 122 -17.10 -7.91 -16.37
CA GLY A 122 -17.57 -7.43 -15.07
C GLY A 122 -17.23 -8.32 -13.85
N ALA A 123 -16.78 -9.56 -14.03
CA ALA A 123 -16.52 -10.46 -12.91
C ALA A 123 -15.38 -10.01 -11.98
N ALA A 124 -14.49 -9.15 -12.45
CA ALA A 124 -13.42 -8.58 -11.64
C ALA A 124 -13.88 -7.36 -10.81
N ALA A 125 -14.98 -6.70 -11.19
CA ALA A 125 -15.40 -5.44 -10.58
C ALA A 125 -15.92 -5.65 -9.16
N ALA A 126 -16.78 -6.63 -8.92
CA ALA A 126 -17.33 -6.90 -7.59
C ALA A 126 -16.26 -7.38 -6.58
N PRO A 127 -15.34 -8.32 -6.91
CA PRO A 127 -14.25 -8.69 -6.01
C PRO A 127 -13.26 -7.56 -5.76
N LEU A 128 -12.93 -6.75 -6.77
CA LEU A 128 -12.06 -5.59 -6.58
C LEU A 128 -12.73 -4.54 -5.67
N ALA A 129 -14.02 -4.29 -5.87
CA ALA A 129 -14.80 -3.43 -4.99
C ALA A 129 -14.85 -4.00 -3.57
N ALA A 130 -15.04 -5.31 -3.40
CA ALA A 130 -15.00 -5.94 -2.08
C ALA A 130 -13.64 -5.76 -1.40
N LEU A 131 -12.53 -5.90 -2.13
CA LEU A 131 -11.18 -5.67 -1.62
C LEU A 131 -10.96 -4.20 -1.18
N LEU A 132 -11.40 -3.25 -2.00
CA LEU A 132 -11.20 -1.82 -1.74
C LEU A 132 -12.19 -1.26 -0.71
N PHE A 133 -13.42 -1.74 -0.65
CA PHE A 133 -14.44 -1.22 0.27
C PHE A 133 -14.66 -2.08 1.51
N TYR A 134 -13.84 -3.11 1.72
CA TYR A 134 -13.80 -3.82 3.00
C TYR A 134 -13.44 -2.85 4.13
N PRO A 135 -14.06 -2.92 5.32
CA PRO A 135 -13.87 -1.92 6.37
C PRO A 135 -12.42 -1.63 6.79
N THR A 136 -11.52 -2.61 6.67
CA THR A 136 -10.10 -2.45 7.03
C THR A 136 -9.20 -2.14 5.82
N SER A 137 -9.75 -1.90 4.63
CA SER A 137 -8.94 -1.62 3.44
C SER A 137 -8.11 -0.34 3.57
N PHE A 138 -8.50 0.59 4.46
CA PHE A 138 -7.74 1.83 4.69
C PHE A 138 -6.30 1.56 5.17
N PHE A 139 -6.00 0.38 5.75
CA PHE A 139 -4.62 -0.02 6.04
C PHE A 139 -3.75 -0.07 4.79
N LEU A 140 -4.33 -0.36 3.62
CA LEU A 140 -3.61 -0.32 2.34
C LEU A 140 -3.16 1.10 1.94
N ALA A 141 -3.78 2.15 2.50
CA ALA A 141 -3.35 3.53 2.31
C ALA A 141 -2.37 4.01 3.40
N ALA A 142 -2.21 3.25 4.48
CA ALA A 142 -1.26 3.57 5.54
C ALA A 142 0.19 3.34 5.07
N PRO A 143 1.18 4.03 5.66
CA PRO A 143 2.60 3.81 5.38
C PRO A 143 3.12 2.52 6.04
N THR A 144 2.51 1.38 5.67
CA THR A 144 2.80 0.03 6.14
C THR A 144 3.14 -0.89 4.95
N SER A 145 3.38 -2.18 5.20
CA SER A 145 3.72 -3.17 4.18
C SER A 145 2.51 -3.77 3.45
N ASP A 146 1.29 -3.54 3.91
CA ASP A 146 0.09 -4.26 3.46
C ASP A 146 -0.15 -4.12 1.94
N ALA A 147 -0.03 -2.90 1.41
CA ALA A 147 -0.20 -2.65 -0.03
C ALA A 147 0.91 -3.25 -0.89
N LEU A 148 2.16 -3.19 -0.41
CA LEU A 148 3.31 -3.77 -1.10
C LEU A 148 3.22 -5.31 -1.12
N PHE A 149 2.80 -5.90 0.00
CA PHE A 149 2.52 -7.33 0.11
C PHE A 149 1.44 -7.75 -0.89
N LEU A 150 0.30 -7.04 -0.91
CA LEU A 150 -0.80 -7.33 -1.83
C LEU A 150 -0.36 -7.27 -3.31
N LEU A 151 0.40 -6.24 -3.69
CA LEU A 151 0.98 -6.13 -5.03
C LEU A 151 1.91 -7.31 -5.34
N SER A 152 2.77 -7.67 -4.39
CA SER A 152 3.76 -8.76 -4.56
C SER A 152 3.09 -10.12 -4.72
N VAL A 153 2.01 -10.39 -3.97
CA VAL A 153 1.17 -11.58 -4.14
C VAL A 153 0.51 -11.59 -5.52
N ALA A 154 -0.11 -10.47 -5.94
CA ALA A 154 -0.75 -10.39 -7.25
C ALA A 154 0.26 -10.59 -8.40
N ALA A 155 1.46 -10.01 -8.28
CA ALA A 155 2.55 -10.18 -9.23
C ALA A 155 3.06 -11.63 -9.27
N THR A 156 3.17 -12.29 -8.12
CA THR A 156 3.56 -13.70 -8.00
C THR A 156 2.58 -14.60 -8.76
N LEU A 157 1.29 -14.46 -8.48
CA LEU A 157 0.24 -15.22 -9.15
C LEU A 157 0.21 -14.92 -10.66
N GLY A 158 0.39 -13.65 -11.04
CA GLY A 158 0.40 -13.22 -12.43
C GLY A 158 1.56 -13.83 -13.22
N ALA A 159 2.76 -13.85 -12.64
CA ALA A 159 3.95 -14.45 -13.22
C ALA A 159 3.83 -15.98 -13.29
N ALA A 160 3.30 -16.62 -12.25
CA ALA A 160 3.08 -18.07 -12.22
C ALA A 160 2.10 -18.52 -13.32
N ARG A 161 0.98 -17.80 -13.52
CA ARG A 161 0.02 -18.08 -14.61
C ARG A 161 0.62 -17.96 -16.01
N GLN A 162 1.68 -17.16 -16.17
CA GLN A 162 2.40 -16.99 -17.43
C GLN A 162 3.55 -18.00 -17.60
N GLY A 163 3.77 -18.91 -16.64
CA GLY A 163 4.90 -19.84 -16.64
C GLY A 163 6.24 -19.18 -16.34
N ARG A 164 6.27 -17.93 -15.85
CA ARG A 164 7.48 -17.16 -15.54
C ARG A 164 7.91 -17.41 -14.09
N TRP A 165 8.32 -18.64 -13.80
CA TRP A 165 8.60 -19.12 -12.44
C TRP A 165 9.67 -18.33 -11.69
N THR A 166 10.70 -17.84 -12.39
CA THR A 166 11.75 -17.01 -11.79
C THR A 166 11.20 -15.70 -11.24
N LEU A 167 10.35 -15.02 -12.01
CA LEU A 167 9.70 -13.79 -11.57
C LEU A 167 8.65 -14.04 -10.50
N ALA A 168 7.95 -15.17 -10.56
CA ALA A 168 7.06 -15.58 -9.48
C ALA A 168 7.85 -15.78 -8.17
N GLY A 169 9.03 -16.40 -8.24
CA GLY A 169 9.92 -16.55 -7.08
C GLY A 169 10.43 -15.20 -6.53
N ILE A 170 10.86 -14.28 -7.41
CA ILE A 170 11.32 -12.94 -6.99
C ILE A 170 10.18 -12.14 -6.36
N ALA A 171 9.01 -12.09 -7.01
CA ALA A 171 7.85 -11.40 -6.48
C ALA A 171 7.34 -12.06 -5.18
N GLY A 172 7.44 -13.38 -5.07
CA GLY A 172 7.08 -14.11 -3.86
C GLY A 172 8.02 -13.81 -2.71
N ALA A 173 9.33 -13.71 -2.97
CA ALA A 173 10.31 -13.28 -1.98
C ALA A 173 10.09 -11.82 -1.55
N ALA A 174 9.56 -10.97 -2.43
CA ALA A 174 9.16 -9.60 -2.09
C ALA A 174 7.85 -9.55 -1.28
N ALA A 175 7.05 -10.61 -1.29
CA ALA A 175 5.87 -10.78 -0.45
C ALA A 175 6.18 -11.46 0.89
N ALA A 176 7.45 -11.87 1.13
CA ALA A 176 7.88 -12.38 2.42
C ALA A 176 7.99 -11.21 3.39
#